data_AF-A0A163MC39-F1
#
_entry.id   AF-A0A163MC39-F1
#
_cell.length_a   1.000
_cell.length_b   1.000
_cell.length_c   1.000
_cell.angle_alpha   90.00
_cell.angle_beta   90.00
_cell.angle_gamma   90.00
#
_symmetry.space_group_name_H-M   'P 1'
#
loop_
_entity.id
_entity.type
_entity.pdbx_description
1 polymer ?
#
loop_
_entity_poly.entity_id
_entity_poly.type
_entity_poly.pdbx_seq_one_letter_code
_entity_poly.pdbx_strand_id
1 'polypeptide(L)'
;MKVFPFVDYMVYYNGALATCKSKQNERHISIPMEISQQIHKFIELRVPHSIISYEVHDSWYTCRPVPDSQCAQLGIRSNDPKPQVVDKDYISLLSPTKILVLGCSTWGDICEQFGDHVNVIATDGGVLVQIMHKSASKEKAVQWVLSDIGVRSENVMVFGDDFNDLGLFHMSGVPVAMENAIIELKNCAAHVTDSNDHDGVAVAIERFVV
;
A
#
# COMPACT_ATOMS: atom_id res chain seq x y z
N MET A 1 -8.21 34.42 -4.40
CA MET A 1 -7.82 32.99 -4.47
C MET A 1 -7.68 32.49 -3.04
N LYS A 2 -8.20 31.29 -2.72
CA LYS A 2 -7.84 30.64 -1.45
C LYS A 2 -6.40 30.17 -1.59
N VAL A 3 -5.54 30.61 -0.67
CA VAL A 3 -4.19 30.05 -0.55
C VAL A 3 -4.34 28.77 0.27
N PHE A 4 -4.13 27.62 -0.36
CA PHE A 4 -4.03 26.37 0.37
C PHE A 4 -2.63 26.31 1.00
N PRO A 5 -2.50 26.02 2.30
CA PRO A 5 -1.19 25.82 2.90
C PRO A 5 -0.54 24.61 2.23
N PHE A 6 0.78 24.67 2.01
CA PHE A 6 1.53 23.45 1.74
C PHE A 6 1.36 22.52 2.93
N VAL A 7 0.99 21.26 2.67
CA VAL A 7 0.81 20.26 3.71
C VAL A 7 1.63 19.03 3.37
N ASP A 8 2.53 18.66 4.27
CA ASP A 8 3.52 17.61 4.12
C ASP A 8 2.99 16.24 4.58
N TYR A 9 1.73 15.95 4.22
CA TYR A 9 1.14 14.64 4.47
C TYR A 9 1.77 13.57 3.59
N MET A 10 2.09 12.43 4.20
CA MET A 10 2.55 11.23 3.52
C MET A 10 1.67 10.06 3.93
N VAL A 11 1.24 9.26 2.95
CA VAL A 11 0.43 8.05 3.16
C VAL A 11 1.25 6.84 2.71
N TYR A 12 1.46 5.89 3.62
CA TYR A 12 2.25 4.68 3.40
C TYR A 12 1.38 3.44 3.54
N TYR A 13 1.92 2.29 3.10
CA TYR A 13 1.36 0.96 3.38
C TYR A 13 -0.12 0.84 2.99
N ASN A 14 -0.48 1.35 1.81
CA ASN A 14 -1.87 1.40 1.32
C ASN A 14 -2.83 2.04 2.32
N GLY A 15 -2.40 3.08 3.05
CA GLY A 15 -3.22 3.80 4.01
C GLY A 15 -3.21 3.25 5.43
N ALA A 16 -2.34 2.27 5.74
CA ALA A 16 -2.16 1.80 7.10
C ALA A 16 -1.36 2.80 7.97
N LEU A 17 -0.59 3.70 7.36
CA LEU A 17 0.08 4.80 8.05
C LEU A 17 -0.11 6.09 7.26
N ALA A 18 -0.49 7.17 7.94
CA ALA A 18 -0.45 8.53 7.42
C ALA A 18 0.27 9.43 8.43
N THR A 19 1.21 10.26 7.99
CA THR A 19 1.98 11.17 8.85
C THR A 19 2.02 12.57 8.27
N CYS A 20 2.07 13.60 9.13
CA CYS A 20 2.41 14.96 8.75
C CYS A 20 3.42 15.53 9.75
N LYS A 21 4.61 15.86 9.26
CA LYS A 21 5.74 16.27 10.12
C LYS A 21 5.50 17.66 10.68
N SER A 22 5.00 18.59 9.87
CA SER A 22 4.73 19.97 10.30
C SER A 22 3.70 20.06 11.44
N LYS A 23 2.71 19.16 11.46
CA LYS A 23 1.68 19.09 12.51
C LYS A 23 2.00 18.11 13.65
N GLN A 24 3.08 17.33 13.52
CA GLN A 24 3.41 16.23 14.45
C GLN A 24 2.22 15.31 14.71
N ASN A 25 1.45 15.00 13.66
CA ASN A 25 0.32 14.09 13.77
C ASN A 25 0.54 12.84 12.91
N GLU A 26 -0.06 11.75 13.35
CA GLU A 26 -0.07 10.51 12.61
C GLU A 26 -1.35 9.73 12.85
N ARG A 27 -1.68 8.89 11.88
CA ARG A 27 -2.70 7.86 11.98
C ARG A 27 -2.07 6.55 11.54
N HIS A 28 -2.02 5.59 12.44
CA HIS A 28 -1.47 4.28 12.19
C HIS A 28 -2.50 3.20 12.55
N ILE A 29 -2.55 2.16 11.74
CA ILE A 29 -3.33 0.97 12.01
C ILE A 29 -2.51 -0.27 11.62
N SER A 30 -2.35 -1.17 12.58
CA SER A 30 -1.66 -2.44 12.41
C SER A 30 -2.65 -3.60 12.37
N ILE A 31 -2.22 -4.72 11.82
CA ILE A 31 -2.89 -6.01 11.98
C ILE A 31 -2.71 -6.43 13.45
N PRO A 32 -3.78 -6.82 14.17
CA PRO A 32 -3.66 -7.30 15.54
C PRO A 32 -2.72 -8.50 15.61
N MET A 33 -1.89 -8.56 16.65
CA MET A 33 -0.90 -9.61 16.85
C MET A 33 -1.49 -11.01 16.64
N GLU A 34 -2.63 -11.31 17.26
CA GLU A 34 -3.28 -12.62 17.20
C GLU A 34 -3.71 -12.99 15.78
N ILE A 35 -4.21 -12.02 15.01
CA ILE A 35 -4.57 -12.23 13.60
C ILE A 35 -3.31 -12.46 12.77
N SER A 36 -2.25 -11.69 13.00
CA SER A 36 -0.99 -11.85 12.29
C SER A 36 -0.34 -13.22 12.55
N GLN A 37 -0.42 -13.74 13.79
CA GLN A 37 0.05 -15.08 14.15
C GLN A 37 -0.73 -16.17 13.41
N GLN A 38 -2.05 -16.05 13.33
CA GLN A 38 -2.90 -17.00 12.63
C GLN A 38 -2.60 -17.00 11.13
N ILE A 39 -2.45 -15.83 10.51
CA ILE A 39 -2.07 -15.67 9.10
C ILE A 39 -0.68 -16.29 8.85
N HIS A 40 0.31 -16.02 9.71
CA HIS A 40 1.64 -16.60 9.58
C HIS A 40 1.60 -18.13 9.57
N LYS A 41 0.93 -18.71 10.57
CA LYS A 41 0.79 -20.18 10.70
C LYS A 41 0.05 -20.77 9.50
N PHE A 42 -0.98 -20.09 9.03
CA PHE A 42 -1.74 -20.49 7.85
C PHE A 42 -0.85 -20.57 6.60
N ILE A 43 -0.06 -19.51 6.33
CA ILE A 43 0.84 -19.45 5.19
C ILE A 43 1.95 -20.49 5.33
N GLU A 44 2.56 -20.63 6.50
CA GLU A 44 3.64 -21.59 6.73
C GLU A 44 3.19 -23.03 6.47
N LEU A 45 1.95 -23.39 6.84
CA LEU A 45 1.40 -24.73 6.63
C LEU A 45 1.06 -25.01 5.17
N ARG A 46 0.54 -24.03 4.41
CA ARG A 46 0.08 -24.23 3.03
C ARG A 46 1.15 -23.93 1.98
N VAL A 47 2.05 -23.00 2.26
CA VAL A 47 3.07 -22.51 1.33
C VAL A 47 4.41 -22.38 2.06
N PRO A 48 5.02 -23.49 2.51
CA PRO A 48 6.21 -23.48 3.38
C PRO A 48 7.46 -22.83 2.74
N HIS A 49 7.48 -22.74 1.41
CA HIS A 49 8.55 -22.11 0.63
C HIS A 49 8.39 -20.59 0.44
N SER A 50 7.24 -20.03 0.84
CA SER A 50 7.02 -18.59 0.74
C SER A 50 7.95 -17.80 1.66
N ILE A 51 8.31 -16.58 1.26
CA ILE A 51 9.02 -15.64 2.12
C ILE A 51 8.00 -14.71 2.75
N ILE A 52 7.90 -14.75 4.07
CA ILE A 52 7.04 -13.87 4.85
C ILE A 52 7.92 -12.81 5.49
N SER A 53 7.58 -11.54 5.32
CA SER A 53 8.23 -10.42 6.00
C SER A 53 7.21 -9.43 6.56
N TYR A 54 7.58 -8.76 7.65
CA TYR A 54 6.72 -7.93 8.48
C TYR A 54 7.29 -6.52 8.50
N GLU A 55 6.55 -5.54 8.01
CA GLU A 55 6.85 -4.14 8.24
C GLU A 55 6.08 -3.66 9.46
N VAL A 56 6.81 -3.10 10.42
CA VAL A 56 6.30 -2.56 11.69
C VAL A 56 6.84 -1.14 11.80
N HIS A 57 5.98 -0.15 11.56
CA HIS A 57 6.38 1.25 11.37
C HIS A 57 7.46 1.41 10.29
N ASP A 58 8.70 1.73 10.66
CA ASP A 58 9.86 1.90 9.76
C ASP A 58 10.86 0.73 9.85
N SER A 59 10.53 -0.31 10.61
CA SER A 59 11.35 -1.51 10.75
C SER A 59 10.79 -2.64 9.90
N TRP A 60 11.67 -3.44 9.30
CA TRP A 60 11.30 -4.54 8.43
C TRP A 60 11.97 -5.84 8.88
N TYR A 61 11.18 -6.89 9.11
CA TYR A 61 11.61 -8.14 9.72
C TYR A 61 11.24 -9.36 8.89
N THR A 62 11.98 -10.45 9.03
CA THR A 62 11.64 -11.76 8.44
C THR A 62 12.25 -12.89 9.26
N CYS A 63 11.68 -14.10 9.19
CA CYS A 63 12.27 -15.28 9.85
C CYS A 63 13.39 -15.94 9.04
N ARG A 64 13.54 -15.61 7.75
CA ARG A 64 14.51 -16.25 6.87
C ARG A 64 15.16 -15.21 5.96
N PRO A 65 16.48 -15.27 5.69
CA PRO A 65 17.13 -14.35 4.77
C PRO A 65 16.44 -14.32 3.41
N VAL A 66 16.26 -13.11 2.85
CA VAL A 66 15.76 -12.93 1.48
C VAL A 66 16.91 -13.17 0.49
N PRO A 67 16.78 -14.15 -0.43
CA PRO A 67 17.78 -14.37 -1.48
C PRO A 67 17.92 -13.15 -2.40
N ASP A 68 19.13 -12.86 -2.87
CA ASP A 68 19.42 -11.72 -3.76
C ASP A 68 18.54 -11.73 -5.02
N SER A 69 18.27 -12.92 -5.57
CA SER A 69 17.42 -13.11 -6.75
C SER A 69 15.96 -12.73 -6.53
N GLN A 70 15.51 -12.59 -5.28
CA GLN A 70 14.13 -12.29 -4.89
C GLN A 70 13.97 -10.88 -4.31
N CYS A 71 15.08 -10.16 -4.08
CA CYS A 71 15.07 -8.79 -3.55
C CYS A 71 14.19 -7.85 -4.38
N ALA A 72 14.34 -7.86 -5.71
CA ALA A 72 13.57 -6.98 -6.60
C ALA A 72 12.06 -7.22 -6.50
N GLN A 73 11.62 -8.47 -6.28
CA GLN A 73 10.20 -8.82 -6.16
C GLN A 73 9.57 -8.32 -4.85
N LEU A 74 10.40 -7.99 -3.85
CA LEU A 74 9.98 -7.33 -2.62
C LEU A 74 10.19 -5.80 -2.69
N GLY A 75 10.53 -5.26 -3.87
CA GLY A 75 10.81 -3.85 -4.06
C GLY A 75 12.18 -3.39 -3.56
N ILE A 76 13.08 -4.31 -3.21
CA ILE A 76 14.43 -4.00 -2.70
C ILE A 76 15.35 -3.69 -3.88
N ARG A 77 15.89 -2.47 -3.92
CA ARG A 77 16.92 -2.03 -4.88
C ARG A 77 18.33 -2.23 -4.32
N SER A 78 19.36 -2.07 -5.15
CA SER A 78 20.76 -2.40 -4.81
C SER A 78 21.33 -1.74 -3.55
N ASN A 79 20.77 -0.62 -3.10
CA ASN A 79 21.22 0.11 -1.90
C ASN A 79 20.16 0.14 -0.78
N ASP A 80 19.04 -0.55 -0.97
CA ASP A 80 17.98 -0.58 0.03
C ASP A 80 18.34 -1.57 1.14
N PRO A 81 18.03 -1.24 2.41
CA PRO A 81 18.22 -2.19 3.50
C PRO A 81 17.31 -3.41 3.30
N LYS A 82 17.88 -4.60 3.53
CA LYS A 82 17.10 -5.84 3.58
C LYS A 82 16.36 -5.98 4.92
N PRO A 83 15.27 -6.77 4.97
CA PRO A 83 14.62 -7.06 6.24
C PRO A 83 15.57 -7.75 7.21
N GLN A 84 15.48 -7.35 8.47
CA GLN A 84 16.24 -7.93 9.58
C GLN A 84 15.75 -9.35 9.85
N VAL A 85 16.69 -10.29 9.93
CA VAL A 85 16.36 -11.68 10.24
C VAL A 85 16.19 -11.82 11.75
N VAL A 86 15.02 -12.28 12.17
CA VAL A 86 14.63 -12.45 13.58
C VAL A 86 14.09 -13.87 13.80
N ASP A 87 14.09 -14.33 15.05
CA ASP A 87 13.49 -15.62 15.37
C ASP A 87 11.94 -15.57 15.33
N LYS A 88 11.33 -16.76 15.36
CA LYS A 88 9.88 -16.92 15.28
C LYS A 88 9.15 -16.40 16.52
N ASP A 89 9.77 -16.49 17.69
CA ASP A 89 9.15 -16.03 18.93
C ASP A 89 9.01 -14.51 18.88
N TYR A 90 10.08 -13.81 18.48
CA TYR A 90 10.06 -12.36 18.26
C TYR A 90 9.01 -11.95 17.22
N ILE A 91 9.02 -12.56 16.02
CA ILE A 91 8.08 -12.15 14.96
C ILE A 91 6.62 -12.39 15.38
N SER A 92 6.36 -13.43 16.17
CA SER A 92 5.02 -13.79 16.60
C SER A 92 4.41 -12.76 17.56
N LEU A 93 5.24 -11.95 18.22
CA LEU A 93 4.81 -10.91 19.15
C LEU A 93 4.54 -9.56 18.47
N LEU A 94 4.75 -9.45 17.17
CA LEU A 94 4.60 -8.20 16.43
C LEU A 94 3.15 -7.96 16.00
N SER A 95 2.75 -6.69 15.98
CA SER A 95 1.54 -6.22 15.29
C SER A 95 1.97 -5.47 14.03
N PRO A 96 2.07 -6.14 12.87
CA PRO A 96 2.61 -5.54 11.66
C PRO A 96 1.69 -4.48 11.06
N THR A 97 2.28 -3.41 10.54
CA THR A 97 1.59 -2.47 9.65
C THR A 97 1.23 -3.14 8.33
N LYS A 98 2.16 -3.96 7.82
CA LYS A 98 2.03 -4.70 6.57
C LYS A 98 2.78 -6.02 6.66
N ILE A 99 2.19 -7.09 6.13
CA ILE A 99 2.87 -8.36 5.88
C ILE A 99 3.06 -8.48 4.37
N LEU A 100 4.29 -8.77 3.94
CA LEU A 100 4.62 -9.11 2.56
C LEU A 100 4.86 -10.62 2.47
N VAL A 101 4.23 -11.26 1.49
CA VAL A 101 4.40 -12.68 1.23
C VAL A 101 4.80 -12.87 -0.23
N LEU A 102 6.02 -13.34 -0.43
CA LEU A 102 6.54 -13.68 -1.75
C LEU A 102 6.28 -15.16 -2.05
N GLY A 103 5.71 -15.45 -3.22
CA GLY A 103 5.41 -16.79 -3.70
C GLY A 103 4.16 -17.41 -3.08
N CYS A 104 3.16 -16.60 -2.71
CA CYS A 104 1.92 -17.09 -2.10
C CYS A 104 0.83 -17.34 -3.15
N SER A 105 0.77 -18.56 -3.68
CA SER A 105 -0.28 -18.95 -4.64
C SER A 105 -1.68 -19.09 -4.03
N THR A 106 -1.79 -19.17 -2.69
CA THR A 106 -3.04 -19.39 -1.95
C THR A 106 -3.61 -18.10 -1.34
N TRP A 107 -3.37 -16.95 -1.97
CA TRP A 107 -3.83 -15.65 -1.44
C TRP A 107 -5.36 -15.54 -1.40
N GLY A 108 -6.08 -16.21 -2.31
CA GLY A 108 -7.54 -16.30 -2.29
C GLY A 108 -8.05 -16.91 -0.98
N ASP A 109 -7.41 -17.97 -0.50
CA ASP A 109 -7.77 -18.60 0.77
C ASP A 109 -7.53 -17.68 1.99
N ILE A 110 -6.54 -16.78 1.90
CA ILE A 110 -6.31 -15.76 2.94
C ILE A 110 -7.49 -14.78 2.97
N CYS A 111 -7.98 -14.36 1.80
CA CYS A 111 -9.17 -13.52 1.70
C CYS A 111 -10.40 -14.22 2.27
N GLU A 112 -10.59 -15.50 1.97
CA GLU A 112 -11.73 -16.28 2.47
C GLU A 112 -11.70 -16.44 3.99
N GLN A 113 -10.52 -16.74 4.56
CA GLN A 113 -10.41 -17.03 5.99
C GLN A 113 -10.26 -15.79 6.88
N PHE A 114 -9.60 -14.74 6.38
CA PHE A 114 -9.23 -13.56 7.17
C PHE A 114 -9.78 -12.25 6.61
N GLY A 115 -10.62 -12.28 5.57
CA GLY A 115 -11.12 -11.10 4.87
C GLY A 115 -11.94 -10.12 5.73
N ASP A 116 -12.45 -10.54 6.88
CA ASP A 116 -13.09 -9.65 7.86
C ASP A 116 -12.08 -8.83 8.69
N HIS A 117 -10.83 -9.29 8.75
CA HIS A 117 -9.77 -8.70 9.58
C HIS A 117 -8.69 -8.00 8.76
N VAL A 118 -8.44 -8.45 7.52
CA VAL A 118 -7.37 -7.92 6.66
C VAL A 118 -7.85 -7.52 5.28
N ASN A 119 -7.11 -6.60 4.68
CA ASN A 119 -7.16 -6.29 3.26
C ASN A 119 -5.95 -6.97 2.59
N VAL A 120 -6.19 -7.70 1.50
CA VAL A 120 -5.17 -8.48 0.79
C VAL A 120 -5.07 -7.97 -0.63
N ILE A 121 -3.86 -7.61 -1.06
CA ILE A 121 -3.56 -7.12 -2.40
C ILE A 121 -2.50 -8.02 -3.00
N ALA A 122 -2.83 -8.65 -4.13
CA ALA A 122 -1.92 -9.51 -4.87
C ALA A 122 -1.45 -8.77 -6.13
N THR A 123 -0.14 -8.59 -6.29
CA THR A 123 0.47 -8.00 -7.49
C THR A 123 1.22 -9.07 -8.28
N ASP A 124 1.49 -8.80 -9.56
CA ASP A 124 2.21 -9.69 -10.48
C ASP A 124 1.63 -11.12 -10.53
N GLY A 125 0.29 -11.23 -10.53
CA GLY A 125 -0.40 -12.52 -10.55
C GLY A 125 -0.29 -13.32 -9.23
N GLY A 126 -0.04 -12.65 -8.10
CA GLY A 126 0.11 -13.29 -6.79
C GLY A 126 1.54 -13.68 -6.43
N VAL A 127 2.52 -13.22 -7.22
CA VAL A 127 3.94 -13.36 -6.86
C VAL A 127 4.22 -12.61 -5.56
N LEU A 128 3.71 -11.38 -5.42
CA LEU A 128 3.80 -10.61 -4.20
C LEU A 128 2.41 -10.36 -3.64
N VAL A 129 2.20 -10.76 -2.39
CA VAL A 129 0.95 -10.52 -1.65
C VAL A 129 1.23 -9.58 -0.50
N GLN A 130 0.44 -8.51 -0.43
CA GLN A 130 0.50 -7.51 0.62
C GLN A 130 -0.75 -7.63 1.49
N ILE A 131 -0.55 -7.76 2.79
CA ILE A 131 -1.63 -7.92 3.77
C ILE A 131 -1.53 -6.76 4.75
N MET A 132 -2.61 -6.01 4.89
CA MET A 132 -2.74 -4.93 5.87
C MET A 132 -4.03 -5.10 6.66
N HIS A 133 -4.24 -4.30 7.71
CA HIS A 133 -5.51 -4.29 8.42
C HIS A 133 -6.70 -4.01 7.47
N LYS A 134 -7.89 -4.60 7.70
CA LYS A 134 -9.07 -4.45 6.83
C LYS A 134 -9.43 -3.01 6.50
N SER A 135 -9.29 -2.13 7.49
CA SER A 135 -9.58 -0.70 7.35
C SER A 135 -8.49 0.10 6.64
N ALA A 136 -7.33 -0.48 6.32
CA ALA A 136 -6.27 0.18 5.57
C ALA A 136 -6.63 0.27 4.09
N SER A 137 -6.77 1.49 3.59
CA SER A 137 -6.93 1.81 2.17
C SER A 137 -6.41 3.23 1.92
N LYS A 138 -5.85 3.48 0.73
CA LYS A 138 -5.38 4.82 0.34
C LYS A 138 -6.51 5.85 0.43
N GLU A 139 -7.71 5.49 -0.03
CA GLU A 139 -8.93 6.31 0.05
C GLU A 139 -9.20 6.82 1.47
N LYS A 140 -9.32 5.92 2.46
CA LYS A 140 -9.64 6.31 3.85
C LYS A 140 -8.55 7.16 4.49
N ALA A 141 -7.28 6.92 4.12
CA ALA A 141 -6.17 7.73 4.59
C ALA A 141 -6.20 9.14 3.98
N VAL A 142 -6.44 9.24 2.67
CA VAL A 142 -6.57 10.54 1.99
C VAL A 142 -7.81 11.29 2.46
N GLN A 143 -8.96 10.64 2.67
CA GLN A 143 -10.15 11.29 3.25
C GLN A 143 -9.87 11.92 4.62
N TRP A 144 -9.08 11.24 5.46
CA TRP A 144 -8.64 11.80 6.74
C TRP A 144 -7.75 13.03 6.55
N VAL A 145 -6.78 12.97 5.62
CA VAL A 145 -5.94 14.12 5.25
C VAL A 145 -6.80 15.30 4.79
N LEU A 146 -7.72 15.06 3.85
CA LEU A 146 -8.61 16.08 3.29
C LEU A 146 -9.48 16.76 4.35
N SER A 147 -10.00 15.97 5.30
CA SER A 147 -10.78 16.49 6.43
C SER A 147 -9.93 17.40 7.32
N ASP A 148 -8.68 17.05 7.59
CA ASP A 148 -7.79 17.84 8.43
C ASP A 148 -7.35 19.16 7.76
N ILE A 149 -7.21 19.17 6.43
CA ILE A 149 -6.83 20.39 5.68
C ILE A 149 -8.03 21.20 5.18
N GLY A 150 -9.25 20.74 5.43
CA GLY A 150 -10.49 21.41 5.01
C GLY A 150 -10.72 21.45 3.50
N VAL A 151 -10.23 20.44 2.77
CA VAL A 151 -10.40 20.30 1.31
C VAL A 151 -11.50 19.29 1.02
N ARG A 152 -12.41 19.64 0.09
CA ARG A 152 -13.45 18.72 -0.39
C ARG A 152 -12.87 17.85 -1.51
N SER A 153 -13.27 16.58 -1.57
CA SER A 153 -12.75 15.60 -2.53
C SER A 153 -12.98 15.98 -4.01
N GLU A 154 -14.04 16.73 -4.31
CA GLU A 154 -14.29 17.34 -5.63
C GLU A 154 -13.17 18.29 -6.12
N ASN A 155 -12.33 18.81 -5.22
CA ASN A 155 -11.17 19.65 -5.56
C ASN A 155 -9.86 18.86 -5.55
N VAL A 156 -9.94 17.53 -5.59
CA VAL A 156 -8.77 16.64 -5.52
C VAL A 156 -8.56 15.99 -6.87
N MET A 157 -7.33 16.09 -7.34
CA MET A 157 -6.82 15.31 -8.46
C MET A 157 -6.05 14.11 -7.93
N VAL A 158 -6.30 12.94 -8.50
CA VAL A 158 -5.64 11.70 -8.15
C VAL A 158 -5.00 11.12 -9.40
N PHE A 159 -3.77 10.65 -9.26
CA PHE A 159 -3.08 9.83 -10.26
C PHE A 159 -3.05 8.39 -9.75
N GLY A 160 -3.25 7.41 -10.63
CA GLY A 160 -3.15 6.01 -10.26
C GLY A 160 -3.02 5.08 -11.46
N ASP A 161 -2.53 3.89 -11.17
CA ASP A 161 -2.19 2.87 -12.15
C ASP A 161 -2.67 1.46 -11.79
N ASP A 162 -2.95 1.18 -10.51
CA ASP A 162 -3.27 -0.17 -10.04
C ASP A 162 -4.55 -0.24 -9.17
N PHE A 163 -5.01 -1.44 -8.83
CA PHE A 163 -6.27 -1.70 -8.11
C PHE A 163 -6.39 -0.97 -6.77
N ASN A 164 -5.27 -0.70 -6.09
CA ASN A 164 -5.25 0.02 -4.82
C ASN A 164 -5.58 1.52 -4.96
N ASP A 165 -5.69 2.05 -6.18
CA ASP A 165 -6.06 3.44 -6.48
C ASP A 165 -7.55 3.61 -6.85
N LEU A 166 -8.29 2.52 -7.11
CA LEU A 166 -9.71 2.59 -7.50
C LEU A 166 -10.56 3.37 -6.48
N GLY A 167 -10.34 3.15 -5.19
CA GLY A 167 -11.03 3.88 -4.13
C GLY A 167 -10.72 5.39 -4.16
N LEU A 168 -9.49 5.76 -4.51
CA LEU A 168 -9.13 7.17 -4.68
C LEU A 168 -9.84 7.78 -5.89
N PHE A 169 -9.93 7.05 -7.00
CA PHE A 169 -10.60 7.52 -8.22
C PHE A 169 -12.08 7.81 -7.98
N HIS A 170 -12.78 6.91 -7.30
CA HIS A 170 -14.20 7.08 -6.96
C HIS A 170 -14.47 8.25 -6.01
N MET A 171 -13.49 8.59 -5.16
CA MET A 171 -13.60 9.66 -4.18
C MET A 171 -13.24 11.03 -4.76
N SER A 172 -12.26 11.08 -5.67
CA SER A 172 -11.70 12.33 -6.22
C SER A 172 -12.58 13.00 -7.27
N GLY A 173 -12.47 14.33 -7.38
CA GLY A 173 -13.13 15.11 -8.44
C GLY A 173 -12.44 15.01 -9.81
N VAL A 174 -11.13 14.76 -9.84
CA VAL A 174 -10.34 14.66 -11.07
C VAL A 174 -9.48 13.39 -11.04
N PRO A 175 -10.06 12.20 -11.29
CA PRO A 175 -9.29 10.97 -11.42
C PRO A 175 -8.52 10.92 -12.75
N VAL A 176 -7.21 10.70 -12.69
CA VAL A 176 -6.31 10.63 -13.86
C VAL A 176 -5.61 9.28 -13.87
N ALA A 177 -5.92 8.45 -14.87
CA ALA A 177 -5.23 7.18 -15.09
C ALA A 177 -3.91 7.40 -15.84
N MET A 178 -2.86 6.71 -15.42
CA MET A 178 -1.61 6.62 -16.19
C MET A 178 -1.81 5.79 -17.47
N GLU A 179 -0.98 5.99 -18.50
CA GLU A 179 -1.07 5.15 -19.71
C GLU A 179 -0.83 3.67 -19.38
N ASN A 180 0.09 3.36 -18.47
CA ASN A 180 0.36 2.00 -18.02
C ASN A 180 -0.67 1.46 -17.01
N ALA A 181 -1.76 2.19 -16.73
CA ALA A 181 -2.78 1.79 -15.76
C ALA A 181 -3.63 0.60 -16.23
N ILE A 182 -4.18 -0.13 -15.26
CA ILE A 182 -5.21 -1.14 -15.48
C ILE A 182 -6.45 -0.56 -16.20
N ILE A 183 -7.17 -1.41 -16.92
CA ILE A 183 -8.31 -0.98 -17.74
C ILE A 183 -9.45 -0.41 -16.89
N GLU A 184 -9.63 -0.93 -15.67
CA GLU A 184 -10.63 -0.49 -14.71
C GLU A 184 -10.45 0.98 -14.35
N LEU A 185 -9.21 1.43 -14.13
CA LEU A 185 -8.91 2.84 -13.86
C LEU A 185 -9.14 3.71 -15.09
N LYS A 186 -8.66 3.28 -16.27
CA LYS A 186 -8.86 4.02 -17.53
C LYS A 186 -10.36 4.23 -17.81
N ASN A 187 -11.20 3.25 -17.49
CA ASN A 187 -12.64 3.31 -17.70
C ASN A 187 -13.37 4.29 -16.75
N CYS A 188 -12.83 4.55 -15.56
CA CYS A 188 -13.43 5.49 -14.59
C CYS A 188 -12.66 6.83 -14.48
N ALA A 189 -11.60 7.01 -15.24
CA ALA A 189 -10.81 8.24 -15.25
C ALA A 189 -11.51 9.38 -15.99
N ALA A 190 -11.31 10.60 -15.52
CA ALA A 190 -11.65 11.82 -16.24
C ALA A 190 -10.63 12.11 -17.35
N HIS A 191 -9.40 11.62 -17.18
CA HIS A 191 -8.33 11.74 -18.17
C HIS A 191 -7.37 10.56 -18.10
N VAL A 192 -6.86 10.13 -19.25
CA VAL A 192 -5.71 9.22 -19.32
C VAL A 192 -4.51 10.05 -19.76
N THR A 193 -3.48 10.08 -18.92
CA THR A 193 -2.20 10.77 -19.19
C THR A 193 -1.16 9.79 -19.75
N ASP A 194 0.05 10.28 -20.05
CA ASP A 194 1.16 9.45 -20.52
C ASP A 194 1.62 8.42 -19.45
N SER A 195 2.54 7.52 -19.81
CA SER A 195 3.02 6.51 -18.85
C SER A 195 3.96 7.13 -17.81
N ASN A 196 4.21 6.38 -16.74
CA ASN A 196 5.20 6.75 -15.73
C ASN A 196 6.62 6.95 -16.33
N ASP A 197 6.96 6.25 -17.41
CA ASP A 197 8.25 6.38 -18.11
C ASP A 197 8.35 7.63 -18.98
N HIS A 198 7.23 8.33 -19.19
CA HIS A 198 7.13 9.55 -20.00
C HIS A 198 6.59 10.73 -19.19
N ASP A 199 6.89 10.77 -17.88
CA ASP A 199 6.51 11.86 -16.97
C ASP A 199 4.99 12.16 -16.96
N GLY A 200 4.14 11.15 -17.13
CA GLY A 200 2.69 11.35 -17.28
C GLY A 200 2.02 12.14 -16.15
N VAL A 201 2.54 12.05 -14.92
CA VAL A 201 2.06 12.90 -13.81
C VAL A 201 2.33 14.38 -14.09
N ALA A 202 3.54 14.73 -14.54
CA ALA A 202 3.92 16.11 -14.84
C ALA A 202 3.08 16.67 -15.99
N VAL A 203 2.93 15.90 -17.08
CA VAL A 203 2.13 16.26 -18.25
C VAL A 203 0.68 16.61 -17.86
N ALA A 204 0.07 15.82 -16.99
CA ALA A 204 -1.28 16.09 -16.53
C ALA A 204 -1.36 17.32 -15.61
N ILE A 205 -0.39 17.52 -14.71
CA ILE A 205 -0.35 18.72 -13.85
C ILE A 205 -0.25 19.98 -14.70
N GLU A 206 0.63 20.01 -15.70
CA GLU A 206 0.78 21.13 -16.64
C GLU A 206 -0.50 21.42 -17.42
N ARG A 207 -1.32 20.40 -17.69
CA ARG A 207 -2.58 20.54 -18.41
C ARG A 207 -3.72 21.11 -17.56
N PHE A 208 -3.80 20.72 -16.29
CA PHE A 208 -5.00 20.96 -15.46
C PHE A 208 -4.81 22.02 -14.37
N VAL A 209 -3.57 22.29 -13.95
CA VAL A 209 -3.28 23.13 -12.77
C VAL A 209 -2.55 24.42 -13.15
N VAL A 210 -1.66 24.35 -14.15
CA VAL A 210 -0.83 25.47 -14.62
C VAL A 210 -1.56 26.26 -15.70
#